data_AF-A0A6A7WCT6-F1
#
_entry.id   AF-A0A6A7WCT6-F1
#
_cell.length_a   1.000
_cell.length_b   1.000
_cell.length_c   1.000
_cell.angle_alpha   90.00
_cell.angle_beta   90.00
_cell.angle_gamma   90.00
#
_symmetry.space_group_name_H-M   'P 1'
#
loop_
_entity.id
_entity.type
_entity.pdbx_description
1 polymer ?
#
loop_
_entity_poly.entity_id
_entity_poly.type
_entity_poly.pdbx_seq_one_letter_code
_entity_poly.pdbx_strand_id
1 'polypeptide(L)'
;MLKFNEEKLSKLRTFDDVLQEKYGEPNSEARKDFDARAKAWYYAELLKDERKKQKMTQKALAEKIGKKREYVSALEKGQTDMQLSTFLRIANALGLQFSLVVG
;
A
#
# COMPACT_ATOMS: atom_id res chain seq x y z
N MET A 1 -8.77 31.74 -18.39
CA MET A 1 -8.22 30.37 -18.31
C MET A 1 -6.70 30.49 -18.36
N LEU A 2 -5.97 29.97 -17.36
CA LEU A 2 -4.51 29.98 -17.38
C LEU A 2 -4.03 29.09 -18.54
N LYS A 3 -3.19 29.64 -19.43
CA LYS A 3 -2.52 28.88 -20.49
C LYS A 3 -1.11 28.57 -20.05
N PHE A 4 -0.79 27.29 -19.93
CA PHE A 4 0.57 26.84 -19.65
C PHE A 4 1.40 26.82 -20.93
N ASN A 5 2.71 27.02 -20.80
CA ASN A 5 3.65 26.87 -21.91
C ASN A 5 4.03 25.39 -22.03
N GLU A 6 3.57 24.73 -23.09
CA GLU A 6 3.77 23.29 -23.33
C GLU A 6 5.25 22.92 -23.49
N GLU A 7 6.05 23.76 -24.15
CA GLU A 7 7.49 23.52 -24.36
C GLU A 7 8.29 23.58 -23.05
N LYS A 8 7.87 24.43 -22.11
CA LYS A 8 8.44 24.47 -20.77
C LYS A 8 8.01 23.26 -19.94
N LEU A 9 6.73 22.85 -20.05
CA LEU A 9 6.20 21.69 -19.34
C LEU A 9 6.90 20.39 -19.75
N SER A 10 7.15 20.19 -21.05
CA SER A 10 7.80 18.97 -21.56
C SER A 10 9.25 18.81 -21.12
N LYS A 11 9.90 19.88 -20.63
CA LYS A 11 11.29 19.87 -20.12
C LYS A 11 11.35 19.65 -18.61
N LEU A 12 10.21 19.65 -17.92
CA LEU A 12 10.18 19.40 -16.48
C LEU A 12 10.35 17.92 -16.21
N ARG A 13 11.16 17.63 -15.19
CA ARG A 13 11.31 16.27 -14.67
C ARG A 13 9.97 15.76 -14.16
N THR A 14 9.57 14.60 -14.65
CA THR A 14 8.38 13.87 -14.22
C THR A 14 8.69 12.97 -13.03
N PHE A 15 7.66 12.46 -12.37
CA PHE A 15 7.86 11.45 -11.33
C PHE A 15 8.33 10.12 -11.93
N ASP A 16 7.95 9.81 -13.18
CA ASP A 16 8.44 8.62 -13.86
C ASP A 16 9.95 8.67 -14.10
N ASP A 17 10.51 9.84 -14.42
CA ASP A 17 11.96 10.03 -14.53
C ASP A 17 12.66 9.69 -13.20
N VAL A 18 12.06 10.10 -12.07
CA VAL A 18 12.58 9.79 -10.72
C VAL A 18 12.53 8.30 -10.45
N LEU A 19 11.43 7.64 -10.81
CA LEU A 19 11.26 6.20 -10.61
C LEU A 19 12.20 5.38 -11.50
N GLN A 20 12.40 5.81 -12.74
CA GLN A 20 13.33 5.20 -13.68
C GLN A 20 14.77 5.31 -13.19
N GLU A 21 15.18 6.48 -12.72
CA GLU A 21 16.51 6.71 -12.15
C GLU A 21 16.77 5.87 -10.89
N LYS A 22 15.76 5.71 -10.01
CA LYS A 22 15.92 5.01 -8.73
C LYS A 22 15.70 3.50 -8.79
N TYR A 23 14.75 3.06 -9.62
CA TYR A 23 14.23 1.69 -9.61
C TYR A 23 14.25 1.04 -11.00
N GLY A 24 14.76 1.73 -12.01
CA GLY A 24 14.88 1.23 -13.37
C GLY A 24 13.63 1.38 -14.22
N GLU A 25 13.77 1.01 -15.50
CA GLU A 25 12.71 1.06 -16.50
C GLU A 25 11.45 0.30 -16.07
N PRO A 26 10.27 0.70 -16.57
CA PRO A 26 9.08 -0.16 -16.53
C PRO A 26 9.41 -1.59 -16.96
N ASN A 27 8.89 -2.57 -16.22
CA ASN A 27 9.12 -4.02 -16.40
C ASN A 27 10.51 -4.57 -16.02
N SER A 28 11.47 -3.73 -15.66
CA SER A 28 12.72 -4.21 -15.05
C SER A 28 12.45 -4.93 -13.72
N GLU A 29 13.33 -5.84 -13.33
CA GLU A 29 13.15 -6.60 -12.08
C GLU A 29 13.13 -5.68 -10.85
N ALA A 30 14.00 -4.68 -10.83
CA ALA A 30 14.03 -3.66 -9.77
C ALA A 30 12.72 -2.86 -9.70
N ARG A 31 12.13 -2.50 -10.86
CA ARG A 31 10.85 -1.79 -10.91
C ARG A 31 9.70 -2.68 -10.45
N LYS A 32 9.68 -3.96 -10.84
CA LYS A 32 8.67 -4.93 -10.38
C LYS A 32 8.71 -5.14 -8.87
N ASP A 33 9.90 -5.27 -8.28
CA ASP A 33 10.07 -5.37 -6.84
C ASP A 33 9.58 -4.10 -6.12
N PHE A 34 9.96 -2.92 -6.62
CA PHE A 34 9.46 -1.65 -6.11
C PHE A 34 7.93 -1.58 -6.17
N ASP A 35 7.32 -1.92 -7.31
CA ASP A 35 5.87 -1.89 -7.49
C ASP A 35 5.16 -2.87 -6.57
N ALA A 36 5.74 -4.06 -6.34
CA ALA A 36 5.22 -5.05 -5.39
C ALA A 36 5.22 -4.51 -3.96
N ARG A 37 6.33 -3.91 -3.52
CA ARG A 37 6.44 -3.28 -2.19
C ARG A 37 5.52 -2.07 -2.04
N ALA A 38 5.40 -1.24 -3.07
CA ALA A 38 4.49 -0.10 -3.09
C ALA A 38 3.02 -0.53 -2.96
N LYS A 39 2.62 -1.61 -3.66
CA LYS A 39 1.28 -2.20 -3.51
C LYS A 39 1.06 -2.77 -2.12
N ALA A 40 2.04 -3.48 -1.55
CA ALA A 40 1.93 -4.01 -0.20
C ALA A 40 1.72 -2.88 0.84
N TRP A 41 2.48 -1.79 0.72
CA TRP A 41 2.32 -0.60 1.56
C TRP A 41 0.94 0.04 1.38
N TYR A 42 0.48 0.21 0.14
CA TYR A 42 -0.83 0.78 -0.16
C TYR A 42 -1.97 -0.01 0.51
N TYR A 43 -1.95 -1.34 0.41
CA TYR A 43 -2.95 -2.18 1.06
C TYR A 43 -2.86 -2.14 2.59
N ALA A 44 -1.66 -2.01 3.16
CA ALA A 44 -1.52 -1.84 4.61
C ALA A 44 -2.15 -0.53 5.11
N GLU A 45 -1.93 0.58 4.40
CA GLU A 45 -2.58 1.85 4.73
C GLU A 45 -4.09 1.79 4.52
N LEU A 46 -4.58 1.13 3.47
CA LEU A 46 -6.01 0.93 3.25
C LEU A 46 -6.68 0.22 4.44
N LEU A 47 -6.10 -0.88 4.92
CA LEU A 47 -6.63 -1.63 6.07
C LEU A 47 -6.57 -0.82 7.37
N LYS A 48 -5.50 -0.05 7.57
CA LYS A 48 -5.33 0.86 8.73
C LYS A 48 -6.37 1.96 8.73
N ASP A 49 -6.66 2.56 7.57
CA ASP A 49 -7.67 3.59 7.42
C ASP A 49 -9.07 3.03 7.64
N GLU A 50 -9.36 1.84 7.14
CA GLU A 50 -10.63 1.16 7.40
C GLU A 50 -10.80 0.85 8.89
N ARG A 51 -9.77 0.34 9.57
CA ARG A 51 -9.78 0.17 11.04
C ARG A 51 -10.12 1.48 11.75
N LYS A 52 -9.49 2.59 11.34
CA LYS A 52 -9.72 3.91 11.94
C LYS A 52 -11.14 4.42 11.67
N LYS A 53 -11.68 4.24 10.46
CA LYS A 53 -13.08 4.58 10.13
C LYS A 53 -14.07 3.89 11.05
N GLN A 54 -13.80 2.62 11.37
CA GLN A 54 -14.59 1.83 12.31
C GLN A 54 -14.31 2.14 13.79
N LYS A 55 -13.45 3.12 14.10
CA LYS A 55 -13.01 3.49 15.46
C LYS A 55 -12.45 2.29 16.26
N MET A 56 -11.91 1.29 15.56
CA MET A 56 -11.37 0.08 16.16
C MET A 56 -9.92 0.33 16.62
N THR A 57 -9.55 -0.09 17.82
CA THR A 57 -8.16 0.06 18.30
C THR A 57 -7.24 -1.00 17.67
N GLN A 58 -5.93 -0.75 17.65
CA GLN A 58 -4.95 -1.76 17.22
C GLN A 58 -5.06 -3.05 18.06
N LYS A 59 -5.35 -2.92 19.36
CA LYS A 59 -5.53 -4.07 20.27
C LYS A 59 -6.77 -4.89 19.88
N ALA A 60 -7.90 -4.22 19.62
CA ALA A 60 -9.13 -4.88 19.20
C ALA A 60 -8.98 -5.61 17.86
N LEU A 61 -8.27 -5.01 16.89
CA LEU A 61 -7.96 -5.70 15.64
C LEU A 61 -7.06 -6.92 15.88
N ALA A 62 -6.02 -6.75 16.71
CA ALA A 62 -5.09 -7.83 17.04
C ALA A 62 -5.81 -9.04 17.69
N GLU A 63 -6.74 -8.79 18.62
CA GLU A 63 -7.59 -9.80 19.24
C GLU A 63 -8.45 -10.54 18.19
N LYS A 64 -9.09 -9.81 17.27
CA LYS A 64 -9.90 -10.41 16.19
C LYS A 64 -9.09 -11.32 15.26
N ILE A 65 -7.82 -11.01 15.00
CA ILE A 65 -6.97 -11.79 14.10
C ILE A 65 -6.05 -12.79 14.81
N GLY A 66 -6.12 -12.89 16.14
CA GLY A 66 -5.29 -13.78 16.96
C GLY A 66 -3.80 -13.41 16.96
N LYS A 67 -3.48 -12.11 17.02
CA LYS A 67 -2.11 -11.58 17.06
C LYS A 67 -1.92 -10.65 18.26
N LYS A 68 -0.65 -10.30 18.53
CA LYS A 68 -0.31 -9.30 19.54
C LYS A 68 -0.55 -7.89 18.99
N ARG A 69 -0.89 -6.93 19.85
CA ARG A 69 -1.05 -5.52 19.47
C ARG A 69 0.22 -4.96 18.80
N GLU A 70 1.39 -5.36 19.29
CA GLU A 70 2.70 -4.98 18.76
C GLU A 70 2.87 -5.38 17.30
N TYR A 71 2.33 -6.54 16.91
CA TYR A 71 2.35 -6.99 15.52
C TYR A 71 1.53 -6.06 14.61
N VAL A 72 0.31 -5.70 15.03
CA VAL A 72 -0.53 -4.73 14.29
C VAL A 72 0.17 -3.37 14.24
N SER A 73 0.79 -2.92 15.34
CA SER A 73 1.53 -1.67 15.34
C SER A 73 2.76 -1.68 14.42
N ALA A 74 3.50 -2.79 14.34
CA ALA A 74 4.66 -2.91 13.45
C ALA A 74 4.22 -2.88 11.98
N LEU A 75 3.13 -3.59 11.67
CA LEU A 75 2.53 -3.64 10.34
C LEU A 75 2.05 -2.26 9.89
N GLU A 76 1.30 -1.53 10.74
CA GLU A 76 0.81 -0.18 10.42
C GLU A 76 1.90 0.91 10.34
N LYS A 77 3.12 0.58 10.80
CA LYS A 77 4.31 1.44 10.67
C LYS A 77 5.22 1.02 9.51
N GLY A 78 4.86 -0.03 8.77
CA GLY A 78 5.71 -0.57 7.70
C GLY A 78 7.01 -1.22 8.20
N GLN A 79 7.05 -1.66 9.47
CA GLN A 79 8.23 -2.31 10.07
C GLN A 79 8.26 -3.83 9.82
N THR A 80 7.19 -4.38 9.26
CA THR A 80 7.11 -5.81 8.90
C THR A 80 6.22 -5.97 7.67
N ASP A 81 6.62 -6.87 6.77
CA ASP A 81 5.83 -7.21 5.60
C ASP A 81 4.57 -7.99 5.98
N MET A 82 3.52 -7.76 5.21
CA MET A 82 2.24 -8.41 5.40
C MET A 82 2.16 -9.68 4.55
N GLN A 83 2.14 -10.83 5.20
CA GLN A 83 1.79 -12.08 4.53
C GLN A 83 0.35 -12.02 4.02
N LEU A 84 0.07 -12.65 2.87
CA LEU A 84 -1.26 -12.72 2.29
C LEU A 84 -2.30 -13.30 3.28
N SER A 85 -1.90 -14.30 4.08
CA SER A 85 -2.77 -14.88 5.12
C SER A 85 -3.16 -13.87 6.19
N THR A 86 -2.24 -12.98 6.60
CA THR A 86 -2.52 -11.87 7.52
C THR A 86 -3.43 -10.85 6.86
N PHE A 87 -3.16 -10.47 5.61
CA PHE A 87 -3.98 -9.54 4.84
C PHE A 87 -5.45 -9.98 4.81
N LEU A 88 -5.71 -11.25 4.44
CA LEU A 88 -7.06 -11.80 4.39
C LEU A 88 -7.74 -11.83 5.77
N ARG A 89 -7.01 -12.17 6.84
CA ARG A 89 -7.54 -12.13 8.22
C ARG A 89 -7.94 -10.73 8.64
N ILE A 90 -7.11 -9.72 8.35
CA ILE A 90 -7.43 -8.33 8.68
C ILE A 90 -8.63 -7.84 7.86
N ALA A 91 -8.64 -8.09 6.54
CA ALA A 91 -9.76 -7.74 5.68
C ALA A 91 -11.08 -8.32 6.20
N ASN A 92 -11.12 -9.61 6.50
CA ASN A 92 -12.29 -10.27 7.08
C ASN A 92 -12.67 -9.70 8.45
N ALA A 93 -11.71 -9.42 9.32
CA ALA A 93 -11.95 -8.83 10.64
C ALA A 93 -12.54 -7.41 10.58
N LEU A 94 -12.27 -6.70 9.48
CA LEU A 94 -12.81 -5.38 9.14
C LEU A 94 -14.08 -5.45 8.27
N GLY A 95 -14.57 -6.65 7.92
CA GLY A 95 -15.76 -6.82 7.10
C GLY A 95 -15.57 -6.47 5.62
N LEU A 96 -14.33 -6.42 5.15
CA LEU A 96 -14.01 -6.20 3.74
C LEU A 96 -14.10 -7.50 2.95
N GLN A 97 -14.65 -7.41 1.74
CA GLN A 97 -14.62 -8.51 0.78
C GLN A 97 -13.46 -8.35 -0.17
N PHE A 98 -12.63 -9.40 -0.27
CA PHE A 98 -11.58 -9.49 -1.28
C PHE A 98 -12.04 -10.46 -2.37
N SER A 99 -11.94 -10.04 -3.63
CA SER A 99 -12.22 -10.90 -4.78
C SER A 99 -11.03 -10.88 -5.72
N LEU A 100 -10.69 -12.07 -6.23
CA LEU A 100 -9.77 -12.20 -7.34
C LEU A 100 -10.62 -12.17 -8.62
N VAL A 101 -10.49 -11.11 -9.40
CA VAL A 101 -11.12 -11.04 -10.73
C VAL A 101 -10.09 -11.52 -11.74
N VAL A 102 -10.39 -12.63 -12.40
CA VAL A 102 -9.61 -13.12 -13.54
C VAL A 102 -10.20 -12.46 -14.78
N GLY A 103 -9.37 -11.70 -15.49
CA GLY A 103 -9.67 -11.15 -16.81
C GLY A 103 -9.28 -12.10 -17.92
#